data_AF-A0A818S974-F1
#
_entry.id   AF-A0A818S974-F1
#
_cell.length_a   1.000
_cell.length_b   1.000
_cell.length_c   1.000
_cell.angle_alpha   90.00
_cell.angle_beta   90.00
_cell.angle_gamma   90.00
#
_symmetry.space_group_name_H-M   'P 1'
#
loop_
_entity.id
_entity.type
_entity.pdbx_description
1 polymer ?
#
loop_
_entity_poly.entity_id
_entity_poly.type
_entity_poly.pdbx_seq_one_letter_code
_entity_poly.pdbx_strand_id
1 'polypeptide(L)'
;MPLSSTSSINNRSENDEQIQTIVKNNDSQAKSDIGANIVLIGAPGSGKGTQSTRLVDRYQICHISTGDLLRQAAQDKTSVEGQKIRETIEAGNLVDDDTVISLIEKNLTKPECHNGVLFDGFPRTIYQGEQLEKLLQSKQKHLDAVLEYAIEDDLLKRRILGRLIHKPSGRTYHEEFHPPKEAMKDDITGEILERRSDDTNETLNARLKTYHKQTTPLIEFYRQRNIHRLVDATQKISEISKQSIENINHLRQQSASITQQIPARQTYDDGKVLKIKSLPNQLDVDKNRLSNNFLFIYNSVTSVLRDRGII
;
A
#
# COMPACT_ATOMS: atom_id res chain seq x y z
N MET A 1 -73.19 10.87 -4.07
CA MET A 1 -71.87 11.36 -4.50
C MET A 1 -70.80 10.52 -3.81
N PRO A 2 -70.10 9.61 -4.50
CA PRO A 2 -69.01 8.85 -3.90
C PRO A 2 -67.64 9.52 -4.11
N LEU A 3 -66.74 9.19 -3.20
CA LEU A 3 -65.46 9.83 -2.88
C LEU A 3 -64.34 9.54 -3.90
N SER A 4 -63.48 10.53 -4.08
CA SER A 4 -62.23 10.47 -4.86
C SER A 4 -61.13 9.72 -4.10
N SER A 5 -60.63 8.62 -4.67
CA SER A 5 -59.48 7.87 -4.17
C SER A 5 -58.42 7.74 -5.27
N THR A 6 -57.45 8.65 -5.33
CA THR A 6 -56.20 8.45 -6.11
C THR A 6 -55.14 9.48 -5.68
N SER A 7 -54.32 9.17 -4.67
CA SER A 7 -53.05 9.89 -4.48
C SER A 7 -51.98 9.13 -3.66
N SER A 8 -52.08 7.80 -3.49
CA SER A 8 -51.19 7.07 -2.56
C SER A 8 -50.39 5.92 -3.18
N ILE A 9 -50.40 5.76 -4.52
CA ILE A 9 -49.75 4.60 -5.17
C ILE A 9 -48.47 4.99 -5.93
N ASN A 10 -48.29 6.24 -6.35
CA ASN A 10 -47.10 6.66 -7.14
C ASN A 10 -45.84 7.00 -6.30
N ASN A 11 -45.95 7.25 -5.00
CA ASN A 11 -44.79 7.63 -4.17
C ASN A 11 -43.96 6.44 -3.65
N ARG A 12 -44.44 5.19 -3.79
CA ARG A 12 -43.67 4.00 -3.36
C ARG A 12 -42.68 3.53 -4.43
N SER A 13 -43.08 3.51 -5.69
CA SER A 13 -42.24 3.03 -6.79
C SER A 13 -41.03 3.93 -7.05
N GLU A 14 -41.18 5.26 -6.98
CA GLU A 14 -40.06 6.20 -7.16
C GLU A 14 -39.03 6.12 -6.02
N ASN A 15 -39.50 5.91 -4.77
CA ASN A 15 -38.61 5.71 -3.63
C ASN A 15 -37.89 4.36 -3.70
N ASP A 16 -38.56 3.30 -4.16
CA ASP A 16 -37.94 1.98 -4.33
C ASP A 16 -36.89 1.97 -5.45
N GLU A 17 -37.13 2.70 -6.55
CA GLU A 17 -36.13 2.86 -7.63
C GLU A 17 -34.93 3.71 -7.19
N GLN A 18 -35.15 4.78 -6.41
CA GLN A 18 -34.05 5.57 -5.83
C GLN A 18 -33.23 4.74 -4.83
N ILE A 19 -33.89 3.97 -3.95
CA ILE A 19 -33.21 3.07 -3.00
C ILE A 19 -32.43 1.99 -3.75
N GLN A 20 -33.01 1.35 -4.77
CA GLN A 20 -32.31 0.35 -5.59
C GLN A 20 -31.13 0.96 -6.36
N THR A 21 -31.23 2.21 -6.81
CA THR A 21 -30.15 2.93 -7.48
C THR A 21 -29.02 3.28 -6.50
N ILE A 22 -29.35 3.74 -5.30
CA ILE A 22 -28.38 4.01 -4.22
C ILE A 22 -27.69 2.71 -3.79
N VAL A 23 -28.44 1.61 -3.61
CA VAL A 23 -27.88 0.30 -3.25
C VAL A 23 -27.00 -0.24 -4.37
N LYS A 24 -27.41 -0.16 -5.64
CA LYS A 24 -26.58 -0.58 -6.79
C LYS A 24 -25.33 0.28 -6.95
N ASN A 25 -25.42 1.60 -6.73
CA ASN A 25 -24.28 2.50 -6.78
C ASN A 25 -23.29 2.21 -5.64
N ASN A 26 -23.79 1.97 -4.42
CA ASN A 26 -22.96 1.57 -3.28
C ASN A 26 -22.31 0.19 -3.48
N ASP A 27 -23.02 -0.79 -4.05
CA ASP A 27 -22.47 -2.11 -4.38
C ASP A 27 -21.44 -2.04 -5.52
N SER A 28 -21.66 -1.18 -6.52
CA SER A 28 -20.72 -1.00 -7.64
C SER A 28 -19.47 -0.26 -7.21
N GLN A 29 -19.61 0.74 -6.32
CA GLN A 29 -18.50 1.46 -5.73
C GLN A 29 -17.71 0.55 -4.78
N ALA A 30 -18.40 -0.21 -3.91
CA ALA A 30 -17.78 -1.22 -3.04
C ALA A 30 -17.06 -2.35 -3.79
N LYS A 31 -17.56 -2.79 -4.96
CA LYS A 31 -16.84 -3.75 -5.82
C LYS A 31 -15.62 -3.15 -6.52
N SER A 32 -15.62 -1.84 -6.83
CA SER A 32 -14.45 -1.15 -7.40
C SER A 32 -13.29 -1.00 -6.39
N ASP A 33 -13.61 -1.12 -5.10
CA ASP A 33 -12.65 -0.98 -4.01
C ASP A 33 -11.98 -2.31 -3.62
N ILE A 34 -12.33 -3.46 -4.21
CA ILE A 34 -11.66 -4.72 -3.90
C ILE A 34 -10.33 -4.82 -4.64
N GLY A 35 -9.29 -5.18 -3.91
CA GLY A 35 -7.96 -5.49 -4.41
C GLY A 35 -7.09 -4.27 -4.73
N ALA A 36 -5.87 -4.27 -4.20
CA ALA A 36 -4.84 -3.27 -4.44
C ALA A 36 -3.47 -3.75 -3.94
N ASN A 37 -2.40 -3.33 -4.60
CA ASN A 37 -1.01 -3.50 -4.14
C ASN A 37 -0.48 -2.13 -3.71
N ILE A 38 -0.38 -1.91 -2.41
CA ILE A 38 -0.14 -0.59 -1.81
C ILE A 38 1.14 -0.63 -0.97
N VAL A 39 1.95 0.42 -1.05
CA VAL A 39 3.08 0.66 -0.15
C VAL A 39 2.77 1.85 0.75
N LEU A 40 3.01 1.73 2.05
CA LEU A 40 2.98 2.86 2.97
C LEU A 40 4.40 3.27 3.37
N ILE A 41 4.78 4.50 3.06
CA ILE A 41 6.05 5.13 3.43
C ILE A 41 5.78 6.15 4.55
N GLY A 42 6.67 6.23 5.52
CA GLY A 42 6.61 7.26 6.56
C GLY A 42 7.48 6.91 7.75
N ALA A 43 7.88 7.92 8.52
CA ALA A 43 8.69 7.74 9.71
C ALA A 43 7.99 6.87 10.79
N PRO A 44 8.73 6.27 11.74
CA PRO A 44 8.12 5.60 12.89
C PRO A 44 7.17 6.54 13.64
N GLY A 45 5.93 6.12 13.89
CA GLY A 45 4.94 6.95 14.59
C GLY A 45 4.07 7.82 13.67
N SER A 46 4.28 7.76 12.35
CA SER A 46 3.48 8.51 11.37
C SER A 46 2.02 8.01 11.21
N GLY A 47 1.61 6.96 11.95
CA GLY A 47 0.25 6.44 11.90
C GLY A 47 -0.01 5.37 10.83
N LYS A 48 1.02 4.89 10.12
CA LYS A 48 0.90 3.81 9.11
C LYS A 48 0.10 2.61 9.62
N GLY A 49 0.51 1.96 10.71
CA GLY A 49 -0.18 0.77 11.22
C GLY A 49 -1.67 0.98 11.49
N THR A 50 -2.06 2.14 12.03
CA THR A 50 -3.48 2.51 12.24
C THR A 50 -4.26 2.61 10.93
N GLN A 51 -3.61 3.02 9.85
CA GLN A 51 -4.20 3.16 8.53
C GLN A 51 -4.11 1.86 7.72
N SER A 52 -3.05 1.07 7.89
CA SER A 52 -2.88 -0.27 7.35
C SER A 52 -4.10 -1.13 7.67
N THR A 53 -4.55 -1.18 8.93
CA THR A 53 -5.75 -1.93 9.32
C THR A 53 -6.99 -1.48 8.53
N ARG A 54 -7.22 -0.18 8.42
CA ARG A 54 -8.39 0.36 7.71
C ARG A 54 -8.35 0.09 6.22
N LEU A 55 -7.18 0.23 5.60
CA LEU A 55 -6.99 -0.01 4.16
C LEU A 55 -7.09 -1.51 3.84
N VAL A 56 -6.56 -2.38 4.70
CA VAL A 56 -6.68 -3.84 4.59
C VAL A 56 -8.15 -4.27 4.60
N ASP A 57 -8.93 -3.77 5.56
CA ASP A 57 -10.36 -4.05 5.64
C ASP A 57 -11.13 -3.46 4.44
N ARG A 58 -10.76 -2.25 4.00
CA ARG A 58 -11.41 -1.57 2.87
C ARG A 58 -11.21 -2.31 1.55
N TYR A 59 -9.96 -2.67 1.26
CA TYR A 59 -9.57 -3.25 -0.02
C TYR A 59 -9.56 -4.78 -0.03
N GLN A 60 -9.80 -5.42 1.12
CA GLN A 60 -9.82 -6.89 1.28
C GLN A 60 -8.50 -7.53 0.81
N ILE A 61 -7.38 -6.95 1.24
CA ILE A 61 -6.01 -7.31 0.85
C ILE A 61 -5.20 -7.80 2.06
N CYS A 62 -4.12 -8.55 1.85
CA CYS A 62 -3.29 -8.97 2.97
C CYS A 62 -2.45 -7.81 3.53
N HIS A 63 -2.10 -7.89 4.81
CA HIS A 63 -1.18 -6.96 5.47
C HIS A 63 0.19 -7.61 5.64
N ILE A 64 1.23 -7.03 5.05
CA ILE A 64 2.62 -7.45 5.27
C ILE A 64 3.36 -6.31 5.98
N SER A 65 3.51 -6.44 7.30
CA SER A 65 4.31 -5.56 8.16
C SER A 65 5.69 -6.15 8.38
N THR A 66 6.74 -5.58 7.78
CA THR A 66 8.11 -6.09 8.01
C THR A 66 8.55 -5.92 9.44
N GLY A 67 8.10 -4.86 10.11
CA GLY A 67 8.38 -4.66 11.53
C GLY A 67 7.85 -5.81 12.38
N ASP A 68 6.62 -6.26 12.14
CA ASP A 68 6.03 -7.37 12.92
C ASP A 68 6.68 -8.71 12.57
N LEU A 69 6.91 -8.97 11.28
CA LEU A 69 7.57 -10.20 10.84
C LEU A 69 9.00 -10.32 11.39
N LEU A 70 9.77 -9.23 11.39
CA LEU A 70 11.12 -9.22 11.95
C LEU A 70 11.11 -9.33 13.48
N ARG A 71 10.15 -8.68 14.18
CA ARG A 71 9.98 -8.87 15.62
C ARG A 71 9.60 -10.30 15.99
N GLN A 72 8.78 -10.95 15.17
CA GLN A 72 8.45 -12.37 15.34
C GLN A 72 9.70 -13.24 15.15
N ALA A 73 10.49 -13.00 14.10
CA ALA A 73 11.75 -13.70 13.88
C ALA A 73 12.75 -13.49 15.03
N ALA A 74 12.80 -12.29 15.62
CA ALA A 74 13.64 -11.96 16.76
C ALA A 74 13.27 -12.68 18.07
N GLN A 75 12.10 -13.33 18.14
CA GLN A 75 11.68 -14.07 19.33
C GLN A 75 12.42 -15.40 19.49
N ASP A 76 12.95 -15.97 18.40
CA ASP A 76 13.81 -17.12 18.48
C ASP A 76 15.16 -16.73 19.08
N LYS A 77 15.31 -17.00 20.38
CA LYS A 77 16.53 -16.69 21.13
C LYS A 77 17.66 -17.68 20.85
N THR A 78 17.37 -18.78 20.15
CA THR A 78 18.32 -19.88 19.95
C THR A 78 19.07 -19.79 18.63
N SER A 79 18.48 -19.15 17.61
CA SER A 79 19.16 -18.91 16.32
C SER A 79 20.06 -17.68 16.34
N VAL A 80 21.19 -17.77 15.63
CA VAL A 80 22.13 -16.65 15.44
C VAL A 80 21.44 -15.53 14.67
N GLU A 81 20.60 -15.89 13.70
CA GLU A 81 19.80 -15.00 12.88
C GLU A 81 18.78 -14.24 13.73
N GLY A 82 18.04 -14.94 14.62
CA GLY A 82 17.08 -14.32 15.52
C GLY A 82 17.74 -13.31 16.48
N GLN A 83 18.92 -13.65 17.01
CA GLN A 83 19.71 -12.74 17.86
C GLN A 83 20.18 -11.50 17.09
N LYS A 84 20.76 -11.68 15.89
CA LYS A 84 21.21 -10.57 15.04
C LYS A 84 20.08 -9.62 14.66
N ILE A 85 18.91 -10.17 14.32
CA ILE A 85 17.70 -9.38 14.00
C ILE A 85 17.27 -8.58 15.23
N ARG A 86 17.22 -9.21 16.42
CA ARG A 86 16.87 -8.52 17.66
C ARG A 86 17.78 -7.33 17.95
N GLU A 87 19.09 -7.56 17.96
CA GLU A 87 20.10 -6.52 18.22
C GLU A 87 19.99 -5.35 17.22
N THR A 88 19.77 -5.68 15.94
CA THR A 88 19.63 -4.67 14.89
C THR A 88 18.40 -3.79 15.10
N ILE A 89 17.25 -4.38 15.45
CA ILE A 89 15.98 -3.67 15.69
C ILE A 89 16.06 -2.81 16.95
N GLU A 90 16.60 -3.35 18.05
CA GLU A 90 16.74 -2.62 19.32
C GLU A 90 17.67 -1.41 19.18
N ALA A 91 18.70 -1.52 18.34
CA ALA A 91 19.58 -0.41 17.96
C ALA A 91 18.93 0.61 17.00
N GLY A 92 17.71 0.35 16.51
CA GLY A 92 17.00 1.24 15.58
C GLY A 92 17.52 1.22 14.14
N ASN A 93 18.31 0.20 13.77
CA ASN A 93 18.88 0.03 12.45
C ASN A 93 17.96 -0.80 11.53
N LEU A 94 18.28 -0.84 10.23
CA LEU A 94 17.63 -1.76 9.29
C LEU A 94 18.33 -3.11 9.30
N VAL A 95 17.54 -4.18 9.28
CA VAL A 95 18.00 -5.52 8.92
C VAL A 95 18.39 -5.52 7.44
N ASP A 96 19.35 -6.36 7.07
CA ASP A 96 19.87 -6.42 5.69
C ASP A 96 18.77 -6.73 4.66
N ASP A 97 18.94 -6.13 3.47
CA ASP A 97 17.91 -6.12 2.42
C ASP A 97 17.52 -7.54 1.99
N ASP A 98 18.48 -8.45 1.83
CA ASP A 98 18.23 -9.81 1.34
C ASP A 98 17.40 -10.64 2.34
N THR A 99 17.66 -10.50 3.65
CA THR A 99 16.84 -11.11 4.70
C THR A 99 15.40 -10.60 4.62
N VAL A 100 15.22 -9.29 4.45
CA VAL A 100 13.88 -8.68 4.38
C VAL A 100 13.15 -9.09 3.11
N ILE A 101 13.82 -9.09 1.95
CA ILE A 101 13.23 -9.49 0.66
C ILE A 101 12.76 -10.95 0.72
N SER A 102 13.58 -11.86 1.26
CA SER A 102 13.22 -13.27 1.40
C SER A 102 11.97 -13.44 2.29
N LEU A 103 11.87 -12.64 3.35
CA LEU A 103 10.71 -12.63 4.25
C LEU A 103 9.44 -12.13 3.55
N ILE A 104 9.55 -11.09 2.71
CA ILE A 104 8.45 -10.59 1.89
C ILE A 104 7.99 -11.64 0.88
N GLU A 105 8.91 -12.25 0.15
CA GLU A 105 8.59 -13.27 -0.86
C GLU A 105 7.82 -14.45 -0.26
N LYS A 106 8.27 -14.96 0.89
CA LYS A 106 7.59 -16.03 1.62
C LYS A 106 6.17 -15.66 2.03
N ASN A 107 5.91 -14.41 2.40
CA ASN A 107 4.58 -13.98 2.85
C ASN A 107 3.65 -13.64 1.68
N LEU A 108 4.19 -13.18 0.55
CA LEU A 108 3.41 -12.79 -0.63
C LEU A 108 2.74 -13.98 -1.33
N THR A 109 3.20 -15.21 -1.08
CA THR A 109 2.60 -16.44 -1.61
C THR A 109 1.40 -16.94 -0.83
N LYS A 110 1.07 -16.33 0.32
CA LYS A 110 -0.06 -16.75 1.15
C LYS A 110 -1.40 -16.50 0.45
N PRO A 111 -2.41 -17.36 0.70
CA PRO A 111 -3.74 -17.22 0.08
C PRO A 111 -4.42 -15.87 0.37
N GLU A 112 -4.20 -15.30 1.56
CA GLU A 112 -4.76 -13.99 1.94
C GLU A 112 -4.28 -12.85 1.03
N CYS A 113 -3.15 -13.00 0.34
CA CYS A 113 -2.59 -12.00 -0.57
C CYS A 113 -3.12 -12.11 -2.01
N HIS A 114 -4.12 -12.96 -2.25
CA HIS A 114 -4.74 -13.16 -3.57
C HIS A 114 -5.22 -11.82 -4.17
N ASN A 115 -6.08 -11.12 -3.44
CA ASN A 115 -6.70 -9.87 -3.90
C ASN A 115 -5.72 -8.69 -3.99
N GLY A 116 -4.57 -8.80 -3.34
CA GLY A 116 -3.61 -7.71 -3.23
C GLY A 116 -2.88 -7.73 -1.90
N VAL A 117 -2.07 -6.72 -1.68
CA VAL A 117 -1.16 -6.64 -0.53
C VAL A 117 -0.91 -5.18 -0.14
N LEU A 118 -0.92 -4.92 1.15
CA LEU A 118 -0.42 -3.68 1.74
C LEU A 118 0.95 -3.96 2.40
N PHE A 119 1.98 -3.27 1.93
CA PHE A 119 3.32 -3.31 2.51
C PHE A 119 3.48 -2.16 3.52
N ASP A 120 3.62 -2.50 4.81
CA ASP A 120 3.91 -1.56 5.89
C ASP A 120 5.37 -1.70 6.34
N GLY A 121 6.15 -0.65 6.13
CA GLY A 121 7.57 -0.62 6.48
C GLY A 121 8.47 -1.37 5.48
N PHE A 122 7.99 -1.64 4.27
CA PHE A 122 8.78 -2.09 3.13
C PHE A 122 8.21 -1.48 1.85
N PRO A 123 9.06 -1.02 0.92
CA PRO A 123 10.52 -0.98 0.98
C PRO A 123 11.03 0.21 1.81
N ARG A 124 12.29 0.13 2.27
CA ARG A 124 13.00 1.16 3.04
C ARG A 124 14.30 1.63 2.40
N THR A 125 14.78 0.93 1.38
CA THR A 125 15.95 1.30 0.55
C THR A 125 15.54 1.28 -0.94
N ILE A 126 16.24 2.01 -1.80
CA ILE A 126 15.97 1.99 -3.24
C ILE A 126 16.10 0.57 -3.80
N TYR A 127 17.11 -0.18 -3.36
CA TYR A 127 17.30 -1.57 -3.75
C TYR A 127 16.10 -2.44 -3.38
N GLN A 128 15.58 -2.33 -2.15
CA GLN A 128 14.33 -3.01 -1.77
C GLN A 128 13.16 -2.62 -2.69
N GLY A 129 13.08 -1.34 -3.09
CA GLY A 129 12.07 -0.84 -4.03
C GLY A 129 12.14 -1.51 -5.40
N GLU A 130 13.34 -1.62 -5.96
CA GLU A 130 13.57 -2.31 -7.24
C GLU A 130 13.24 -3.81 -7.16
N GLN A 131 13.59 -4.45 -6.05
CA GLN A 131 13.32 -5.88 -5.84
C GLN A 131 11.82 -6.15 -5.66
N LEU A 132 11.11 -5.25 -4.97
CA LEU A 132 9.65 -5.32 -4.86
C LEU A 132 8.96 -5.27 -6.23
N GLU A 133 9.40 -4.36 -7.10
CA GLU A 133 8.84 -4.25 -8.45
C GLU A 133 9.07 -5.51 -9.27
N LYS A 134 10.29 -6.07 -9.23
CA LYS A 134 10.62 -7.35 -9.88
C LYS A 134 9.77 -8.51 -9.35
N LEU A 135 9.60 -8.57 -8.03
CA LEU A 135 8.82 -9.62 -7.37
C LEU A 135 7.33 -9.54 -7.74
N LEU A 136 6.76 -8.34 -7.81
CA LEU A 136 5.37 -8.17 -8.24
C LEU A 136 5.23 -8.50 -9.73
N GLN A 137 6.17 -8.05 -10.57
CA GLN A 137 6.17 -8.32 -12.00
C GLN A 137 6.24 -9.82 -12.32
N SER A 138 7.06 -10.59 -11.58
CA SER A 138 7.13 -12.06 -11.76
C SER A 138 5.82 -12.77 -11.44
N LYS A 139 4.94 -12.11 -10.68
CA LYS A 139 3.59 -12.56 -10.34
C LYS A 139 2.49 -11.88 -11.17
N GLN A 140 2.85 -11.17 -12.24
CA GLN A 140 1.92 -10.40 -13.07
C GLN A 140 1.10 -9.37 -12.27
N LYS A 141 1.70 -8.84 -11.20
CA LYS A 141 1.15 -7.75 -10.36
C LYS A 141 1.99 -6.49 -10.55
N HIS A 142 1.40 -5.34 -10.20
CA HIS A 142 2.08 -4.04 -10.17
C HIS A 142 1.62 -3.27 -8.93
N LEU A 143 2.40 -2.25 -8.52
CA LEU A 143 1.97 -1.35 -7.45
C LEU A 143 0.88 -0.40 -7.96
N ASP A 144 -0.23 -0.31 -7.22
CA ASP A 144 -1.31 0.63 -7.48
C ASP A 144 -1.03 1.99 -6.84
N ALA A 145 -0.45 1.99 -5.64
CA ALA A 145 -0.21 3.23 -4.91
C ALA A 145 0.96 3.13 -3.91
N VAL A 146 1.66 4.25 -3.76
CA VAL A 146 2.65 4.49 -2.72
C VAL A 146 2.23 5.74 -1.95
N LEU A 147 1.85 5.57 -0.68
CA LEU A 147 1.38 6.66 0.17
C LEU A 147 2.47 7.08 1.15
N GLU A 148 2.89 8.34 1.11
CA GLU A 148 3.83 8.94 2.05
C GLU A 148 3.10 9.68 3.16
N TYR A 149 3.25 9.20 4.39
CA TYR A 149 2.67 9.79 5.60
C TYR A 149 3.64 10.81 6.19
N ALA A 150 3.46 12.07 5.80
CA ALA A 150 4.33 13.17 6.19
C ALA A 150 3.92 13.77 7.54
N ILE A 151 4.91 13.94 8.41
CA ILE A 151 4.77 14.52 9.74
C ILE A 151 6.14 14.94 10.26
N GLU A 152 6.20 16.06 10.97
CA GLU A 152 7.41 16.57 11.59
C GLU A 152 7.90 15.68 12.75
N ASP A 153 9.22 15.56 12.88
CA ASP A 153 9.88 14.67 13.85
C ASP A 153 9.47 14.97 15.30
N ASP A 154 9.28 16.24 15.66
CA ASP A 154 8.87 16.66 17.00
C ASP A 154 7.50 16.10 17.42
N LEU A 155 6.61 15.85 16.47
CA LEU A 155 5.31 15.25 16.72
C LEU A 155 5.38 13.72 16.88
N LEU A 156 6.41 13.08 16.30
CA LEU A 156 6.59 11.63 16.32
C LEU A 156 6.98 11.11 17.70
N LYS A 157 7.78 11.89 18.45
CA LYS A 157 8.25 11.48 19.79
C LYS A 157 7.11 11.16 20.74
N ARG A 158 6.12 12.06 20.84
CA ARG A 158 4.93 11.82 21.67
C ARG A 158 4.16 10.58 21.22
N ARG A 159 3.97 10.43 19.90
CA ARG A 159 3.24 9.28 19.33
C ARG A 159 3.89 7.93 19.58
N ILE A 160 5.22 7.88 19.59
CA ILE A 160 5.98 6.64 19.83
C ILE A 160 5.96 6.29 21.31
N LEU A 161 6.28 7.25 22.17
CA LEU A 161 6.37 7.01 23.61
C LEU A 161 5.02 6.72 24.26
N GLY A 162 3.90 7.15 23.68
CA GLY A 162 2.56 6.83 24.18
C GLY A 162 1.90 5.61 23.51
N ARG A 163 2.61 4.86 22.66
CA ARG A 163 2.03 3.74 21.90
C ARG A 163 1.82 2.50 22.76
N LEU A 164 0.66 1.87 22.57
CA LEU A 164 0.28 0.58 23.15
C LEU A 164 -0.14 -0.38 22.03
N ILE A 165 0.12 -1.67 22.20
CA ILE A 165 -0.12 -2.68 21.17
C ILE A 165 -0.71 -3.94 21.77
N HIS A 166 -1.70 -4.50 21.08
CA HIS A 166 -2.19 -5.83 21.35
C HIS A 166 -1.41 -6.86 20.51
N LYS A 167 -0.43 -7.55 21.10
CA LYS A 167 0.51 -8.44 20.37
C LYS A 167 -0.15 -9.46 19.44
N PRO A 168 -1.18 -10.22 19.86
CA PRO A 168 -1.82 -11.24 19.01
C PRO A 168 -2.42 -10.67 17.72
N SER A 169 -2.97 -9.46 17.77
CA SER A 169 -3.69 -8.86 16.64
C SER A 169 -2.92 -7.79 15.87
N GLY A 170 -1.88 -7.22 16.48
CA GLY A 170 -1.19 -6.04 15.97
C GLY A 170 -1.97 -4.72 16.11
N ARG A 171 -3.19 -4.72 16.68
CA ARG A 171 -3.96 -3.49 16.93
C ARG A 171 -3.14 -2.54 17.80
N THR A 172 -3.16 -1.27 17.39
CA THR A 172 -2.35 -0.21 18.00
C THR A 172 -3.26 0.85 18.63
N TYR A 173 -2.93 1.23 19.86
CA TYR A 173 -3.57 2.26 20.65
C TYR A 173 -2.55 3.32 21.05
N HIS A 174 -3.03 4.41 21.63
CA HIS A 174 -2.19 5.47 22.17
C HIS A 174 -2.83 6.09 23.41
N GLU A 175 -2.06 6.31 24.47
CA GLU A 175 -2.57 6.81 25.77
C GLU A 175 -3.39 8.11 25.65
N GLU A 176 -2.95 9.05 24.81
CA GLU A 176 -3.66 10.32 24.57
C GLU A 176 -4.53 10.35 23.30
N PHE A 177 -3.96 10.00 22.13
CA PHE A 177 -4.61 10.25 20.84
C PHE A 177 -5.61 9.19 20.39
N HIS A 178 -5.50 7.98 20.90
CA HIS A 178 -6.39 6.86 20.59
C HIS A 178 -6.40 5.87 21.76
N PRO A 179 -6.89 6.29 22.94
CA PRO A 179 -6.85 5.47 24.14
C PRO A 179 -7.77 4.26 23.97
N PRO A 180 -7.41 3.11 24.56
CA PRO A 180 -8.35 2.01 24.68
C PRO A 180 -9.54 2.42 25.57
N LYS A 181 -10.69 1.77 25.39
CA LYS A 181 -11.90 1.98 26.20
C LYS A 181 -11.64 1.70 27.68
N GLU A 182 -10.88 0.62 27.94
CA GLU A 182 -10.36 0.27 29.25
C GLU A 182 -8.84 0.38 29.25
N ALA A 183 -8.27 1.02 30.27
CA ALA A 183 -6.83 1.22 30.35
C ALA A 183 -6.06 -0.11 30.24
N MET A 184 -5.07 -0.14 29.35
CA MET A 184 -4.20 -1.29 29.10
C MET A 184 -4.91 -2.57 28.64
N LYS A 185 -6.13 -2.47 28.08
CA LYS A 185 -6.85 -3.61 27.50
C LYS A 185 -7.25 -3.38 26.06
N ASP A 186 -7.20 -4.44 25.27
CA ASP A 186 -7.68 -4.44 23.90
C ASP A 186 -9.21 -4.31 23.84
N ASP A 187 -9.71 -3.42 22.99
CA ASP A 187 -11.15 -3.11 22.90
C ASP A 187 -12.02 -4.26 22.37
N ILE A 188 -11.42 -5.26 21.74
CA ILE A 188 -12.14 -6.38 21.12
C ILE A 188 -12.04 -7.63 21.99
N THR A 189 -10.84 -7.99 22.44
CA THR A 189 -10.61 -9.24 23.19
C THR A 189 -10.56 -9.04 24.71
N GLY A 190 -10.34 -7.82 25.18
CA GLY A 190 -10.11 -7.53 26.61
C GLY A 190 -8.74 -7.98 27.13
N GLU A 191 -7.88 -8.52 26.26
CA GLU A 191 -6.52 -8.95 26.59
C GLU A 191 -5.60 -7.75 26.86
N ILE A 192 -4.46 -8.00 27.51
CA ILE A 192 -3.53 -6.94 27.95
C ILE A 192 -2.84 -6.30 26.75
N LEU A 193 -2.78 -4.97 26.77
CA LEU A 193 -1.93 -4.17 25.89
C LEU A 193 -0.54 -4.00 26.47
N GLU A 194 0.44 -3.85 25.59
CA GLU A 194 1.83 -3.70 25.99
C GLU A 194 2.59 -2.71 25.12
N ARG A 195 3.70 -2.23 25.66
CA ARG A 195 4.62 -1.31 24.97
C ARG A 195 5.68 -2.12 24.23
N ARG A 196 6.14 -1.61 23.10
CA ARG A 196 7.30 -2.23 22.44
C ARG A 196 8.56 -1.90 23.21
N SER A 197 9.50 -2.83 23.29
CA SER A 197 10.81 -2.61 23.90
C SER A 197 11.65 -1.58 23.12
N ASP A 198 11.42 -1.45 21.80
CA ASP A 198 12.10 -0.50 20.92
C ASP A 198 11.44 0.90 20.86
N ASP A 199 10.43 1.16 21.69
CA ASP A 199 9.75 2.47 21.79
C ASP A 199 10.42 3.36 22.85
N THR A 200 11.73 3.59 22.68
CA THR A 200 12.54 4.49 23.50
C THR A 200 12.91 5.75 22.73
N ASN A 201 13.34 6.80 23.43
CA ASN A 201 13.79 8.04 22.80
C ASN A 201 15.07 7.82 21.97
N GLU A 202 15.99 7.00 22.48
CA GLU A 202 17.27 6.66 21.87
C GLU A 202 17.04 5.88 20.57
N THR A 203 16.22 4.83 20.62
CA THR A 203 15.87 4.02 19.47
C THR A 203 15.06 4.82 18.45
N LEU A 204 14.16 5.71 18.89
CA LEU A 204 13.44 6.61 17.98
C LEU A 204 14.41 7.51 17.18
N ASN A 205 15.35 8.16 17.86
CA ASN A 205 16.31 9.05 17.20
C ASN A 205 17.17 8.28 16.18
N ALA A 206 17.62 7.07 16.52
CA ALA A 206 18.33 6.20 15.60
C ALA A 206 17.47 5.82 14.37
N ARG A 207 16.19 5.52 14.58
CA ARG A 207 15.27 5.18 13.49
C ARG A 207 14.93 6.37 12.60
N LEU A 208 14.78 7.58 13.16
CA LEU A 208 14.57 8.80 12.38
C LEU A 208 15.78 9.11 11.52
N LYS A 209 16.99 9.05 12.09
CA LYS A 209 18.24 9.20 11.33
C LYS A 209 18.32 8.20 10.18
N THR A 210 18.00 6.94 10.46
CA THR A 210 17.99 5.87 9.44
C THR A 210 16.94 6.10 8.36
N TYR A 211 15.72 6.50 8.76
CA TYR A 211 14.63 6.83 7.84
C TYR A 211 15.02 7.97 6.89
N HIS A 212 15.53 9.09 7.42
CA HIS A 212 15.93 10.23 6.61
C HIS A 212 17.09 9.90 5.66
N LYS A 213 18.03 9.07 6.11
CA LYS A 213 19.18 8.66 5.30
C LYS A 213 18.83 7.67 4.19
N GLN A 214 18.02 6.66 4.49
CA GLN A 214 17.84 5.51 3.61
C GLN A 214 16.46 5.45 2.96
N THR A 215 15.42 5.91 3.66
CA THR A 215 14.03 5.79 3.22
C THR A 215 13.52 7.04 2.49
N THR A 216 13.92 8.25 2.90
CA THR A 216 13.54 9.48 2.19
C THR A 216 13.89 9.48 0.70
N PRO A 217 15.04 8.93 0.25
CA PRO A 217 15.33 8.81 -1.19
C PRO A 217 14.31 7.97 -1.98
N LEU A 218 13.57 7.04 -1.36
CA LEU A 218 12.53 6.26 -2.04
C LEU A 218 11.34 7.11 -2.46
N ILE A 219 11.10 8.22 -1.77
CA ILE A 219 9.99 9.11 -2.10
C ILE A 219 10.17 9.61 -3.54
N GLU A 220 11.37 10.07 -3.88
CA GLU A 220 11.67 10.53 -5.23
C GLU A 220 11.63 9.37 -6.25
N PHE A 221 12.17 8.21 -5.88
CA PHE A 221 12.10 6.99 -6.70
C PHE A 221 10.66 6.63 -7.12
N TYR A 222 9.68 6.77 -6.22
CA TYR A 222 8.26 6.50 -6.52
C TYR A 222 7.51 7.69 -7.12
N ARG A 223 7.90 8.94 -6.82
CA ARG A 223 7.39 10.13 -7.51
C ARG A 223 7.65 10.07 -9.00
N GLN A 224 8.86 9.67 -9.39
CA GLN A 224 9.24 9.50 -10.80
C GLN A 224 8.45 8.42 -11.55
N ARG A 225 7.79 7.52 -10.82
CA ARG A 225 6.91 6.46 -11.34
C ARG A 225 5.43 6.87 -11.40
N ASN A 226 5.10 8.09 -10.97
CA ASN A 226 3.74 8.63 -10.93
C ASN A 226 2.74 7.84 -10.06
N ILE A 227 3.22 6.96 -9.18
CA ILE A 227 2.39 6.16 -8.25
C ILE A 227 2.46 6.64 -6.80
N HIS A 228 3.16 7.75 -6.55
CA HIS A 228 3.30 8.35 -5.22
C HIS A 228 2.22 9.40 -4.93
N ARG A 229 1.73 9.42 -3.68
CA ARG A 229 0.93 10.52 -3.13
C ARG A 229 1.33 10.84 -1.69
N LEU A 230 1.28 12.12 -1.35
CA LEU A 230 1.46 12.61 0.02
C LEU A 230 0.15 12.51 0.80
N VAL A 231 0.25 12.14 2.07
CA VAL A 231 -0.83 12.12 3.06
C VAL A 231 -0.35 12.93 4.27
N ASP A 232 -1.14 13.91 4.68
CA ASP A 232 -0.83 14.74 5.85
C ASP A 232 -1.17 13.97 7.13
N ALA A 233 -0.15 13.43 7.78
CA ALA A 233 -0.31 12.56 8.94
C ALA A 233 -0.51 13.34 10.26
N THR A 234 -0.67 14.67 10.21
CA THR A 234 -0.98 15.49 11.38
C THR A 234 -2.48 15.54 11.69
N GLN A 235 -3.33 15.17 10.73
CA GLN A 235 -4.79 15.26 10.84
C GLN A 235 -5.40 14.14 11.72
N LYS A 236 -6.73 14.22 11.90
CA LYS A 236 -7.49 13.16 12.57
C LYS A 236 -7.43 11.86 11.77
N ILE A 237 -7.49 10.73 12.47
CA ILE A 237 -7.41 9.39 11.86
C ILE A 237 -8.41 9.22 10.71
N SER A 238 -9.66 9.72 10.85
CA SER A 238 -10.69 9.64 9.81
C SER A 238 -10.34 10.41 8.54
N GLU A 239 -9.77 11.61 8.68
CA GLU A 239 -9.36 12.45 7.54
C GLU A 239 -8.17 11.84 6.81
N ILE A 240 -7.19 11.31 7.56
CA ILE A 240 -6.07 10.57 7.00
C ILE A 240 -6.56 9.36 6.19
N SER A 241 -7.53 8.61 6.72
CA SER A 241 -8.13 7.47 6.01
C SER A 241 -8.82 7.89 4.73
N LYS A 242 -9.63 8.96 4.78
CA LYS A 242 -10.33 9.52 3.63
C LYS A 242 -9.33 9.95 2.54
N GLN A 243 -8.32 10.74 2.90
CA GLN A 243 -7.29 11.21 1.98
C GLN A 243 -6.52 10.03 1.35
N SER A 244 -6.22 8.99 2.13
CA SER A 244 -5.54 7.79 1.64
C SER A 244 -6.36 7.05 0.58
N ILE A 245 -7.65 6.86 0.83
CA ILE A 245 -8.58 6.20 -0.10
C ILE A 245 -8.74 7.03 -1.38
N GLU A 246 -8.93 8.35 -1.26
CA GLU A 246 -9.04 9.25 -2.41
C GLU A 246 -7.77 9.19 -3.28
N ASN A 247 -6.59 9.22 -2.66
CA ASN A 247 -5.31 9.11 -3.34
C ASN A 247 -5.15 7.78 -4.10
N ILE A 248 -5.48 6.65 -3.46
CA ILE A 248 -5.41 5.32 -4.09
C ILE A 248 -6.36 5.26 -5.28
N ASN A 249 -7.61 5.72 -5.12
CA ASN A 249 -8.61 5.65 -6.16
C ASN A 249 -8.23 6.53 -7.37
N HIS A 250 -7.68 7.72 -7.12
CA HIS A 250 -7.19 8.60 -8.19
C HIS A 250 -6.02 7.97 -8.96
N LEU A 251 -5.06 7.36 -8.27
CA LEU A 251 -3.93 6.67 -8.91
C LEU A 251 -4.38 5.50 -9.79
N ARG A 252 -5.31 4.68 -9.31
CA ARG A 252 -5.85 3.55 -10.08
C ARG A 252 -6.58 4.03 -11.35
N GLN A 253 -7.34 5.12 -11.26
CA GLN A 253 -8.03 5.73 -12.40
C GLN A 253 -7.06 6.29 -13.45
N GLN A 254 -5.95 6.90 -13.02
CA GLN A 254 -4.89 7.39 -13.91
C GLN A 254 -4.26 6.23 -14.70
N SER A 255 -3.91 5.13 -14.02
CA SER A 255 -3.33 3.93 -14.65
C SER A 255 -4.30 3.27 -15.65
N ALA A 256 -5.60 3.21 -15.31
CA ALA A 256 -6.62 2.67 -16.21
C ALA A 256 -6.79 3.52 -17.48
N SER A 257 -6.75 4.84 -17.35
CA SER A 257 -6.89 5.77 -18.48
C SER A 257 -5.72 5.67 -19.46
N ILE A 258 -4.49 5.52 -18.96
CA ILE A 258 -3.30 5.31 -19.80
C ILE A 258 -3.42 4.00 -20.59
N THR A 259 -3.92 2.94 -19.95
CA THR A 259 -4.10 1.62 -20.59
C THR A 259 -5.16 1.68 -21.70
N GLN A 260 -6.24 2.45 -21.51
CA GLN A 260 -7.33 2.58 -22.49
C GLN A 260 -6.97 3.46 -23.70
N GLN A 261 -6.00 4.36 -23.57
CA GLN A 261 -5.51 5.19 -24.69
C GLN A 261 -4.59 4.44 -25.65
N ILE A 262 -4.18 3.21 -25.33
CA ILE A 262 -3.42 2.34 -26.23
C ILE A 262 -4.43 1.56 -27.08
N PRO A 263 -4.57 1.85 -28.39
CA PRO A 263 -5.56 1.17 -29.22
C PRO A 263 -5.29 -0.34 -29.23
N ALA A 264 -6.32 -1.12 -28.89
CA ALA A 264 -6.32 -2.55 -29.16
C ALA A 264 -6.08 -2.74 -30.66
N ARG A 265 -5.08 -3.56 -31.01
CA ARG A 265 -4.76 -4.00 -32.38
C ARG A 265 -5.97 -3.89 -33.32
N GLN A 266 -5.93 -2.97 -34.26
CA GLN A 266 -6.61 -3.20 -35.53
C GLN A 266 -5.90 -4.39 -36.18
N THR A 267 -6.54 -5.54 -36.16
CA THR A 267 -6.21 -6.64 -37.06
C THR A 267 -6.48 -6.14 -38.47
N TYR A 268 -5.41 -5.79 -39.19
CA TYR A 268 -5.51 -5.66 -40.64
C TYR A 268 -5.46 -7.06 -41.23
N ASP A 269 -6.55 -7.38 -41.93
CA ASP A 269 -6.67 -8.51 -42.83
C ASP A 269 -5.56 -8.44 -43.89
N ASP A 270 -5.11 -9.59 -44.39
CA ASP A 270 -3.93 -9.83 -45.24
C ASP A 270 -2.59 -10.06 -44.55
N GLY A 271 -2.45 -11.24 -43.92
CA GLY A 271 -1.29 -12.15 -44.12
C GLY A 271 0.15 -11.65 -43.90
N LYS A 272 0.38 -10.44 -43.40
CA LYS A 272 1.72 -9.89 -43.16
C LYS A 272 1.92 -9.68 -41.66
N VAL A 273 2.52 -10.69 -41.04
CA VAL A 273 3.19 -10.55 -39.75
C VAL A 273 4.11 -9.35 -39.84
N LEU A 274 3.93 -8.37 -38.93
CA LEU A 274 4.92 -7.33 -38.67
C LEU A 274 6.22 -8.03 -38.26
N LYS A 275 7.12 -8.27 -39.21
CA LYS A 275 8.55 -8.35 -38.89
C LYS A 275 8.87 -7.03 -38.25
N ILE A 276 9.13 -7.04 -36.94
CA ILE A 276 9.85 -5.97 -36.26
C ILE A 276 11.20 -5.90 -36.99
N LYS A 277 11.27 -5.08 -38.05
CA LYS A 277 12.53 -4.73 -38.68
C LYS A 277 13.29 -3.99 -37.60
N SER A 278 14.45 -4.55 -37.26
CA SER A 278 15.56 -3.91 -36.57
C SER A 278 15.44 -2.38 -36.63
N LEU A 279 15.29 -1.75 -35.46
CA LEU A 279 15.46 -0.30 -35.31
C LEU A 279 16.74 0.12 -36.04
N PRO A 280 16.72 1.20 -36.85
CA PRO A 280 17.90 1.63 -37.57
C PRO A 280 19.01 1.98 -36.57
N ASN A 281 20.19 1.38 -36.77
CA ASN A 281 21.45 1.73 -36.14
C ASN A 281 21.88 3.15 -36.55
N GLN A 282 21.16 4.17 -36.07
CA GLN A 282 21.57 5.57 -36.11
C GLN A 282 20.58 6.41 -35.29
N LEU A 283 20.44 6.05 -34.02
CA LEU A 283 20.16 7.04 -33.00
C LEU A 283 21.31 6.92 -32.02
N ASP A 284 22.15 7.93 -31.99
CA ASP A 284 23.07 8.18 -30.89
C ASP A 284 22.20 8.53 -29.67
N VAL A 285 21.58 7.51 -29.08
CA VAL A 285 20.71 7.64 -27.91
C VAL A 285 21.65 7.65 -26.72
N ASP A 286 21.91 8.85 -26.24
CA ASP A 286 22.42 9.12 -24.92
C ASP A 286 21.56 8.30 -23.91
N LYS A 287 22.13 7.22 -23.35
CA LYS A 287 21.42 6.23 -22.52
C LYS A 287 20.77 6.83 -21.26
N ASN A 288 21.03 8.11 -20.98
CA ASN A 288 20.47 8.89 -19.88
C ASN A 288 19.17 9.65 -20.22
N ARG A 289 18.59 9.47 -21.42
CA ARG A 289 17.45 10.28 -21.89
C ARG A 289 16.23 9.51 -22.40
N LEU A 290 16.05 8.25 -22.01
CA LEU A 290 14.73 7.63 -22.10
C LEU A 290 13.84 8.26 -21.02
N SER A 291 12.90 9.12 -21.41
CA SER A 291 11.92 9.65 -20.46
C SER A 291 11.18 8.48 -19.79
N ASN A 292 10.94 8.55 -18.47
CA ASN A 292 10.29 7.49 -17.70
C ASN A 292 8.90 7.11 -18.23
N ASN A 293 8.24 8.02 -18.96
CA ASN A 293 7.02 7.73 -19.72
C ASN A 293 7.24 6.61 -20.74
N PHE A 294 8.38 6.60 -21.43
CA PHE A 294 8.69 5.57 -22.42
C PHE A 294 8.90 4.20 -21.77
N LEU A 295 9.56 4.14 -20.60
CA LEU A 295 9.79 2.87 -19.89
C LEU A 295 8.51 2.33 -19.23
N PHE A 296 7.67 3.21 -18.69
CA PHE A 296 6.34 2.85 -18.19
C PHE A 296 5.45 2.35 -19.33
N ILE A 297 5.37 3.10 -20.44
CA ILE A 297 4.63 2.67 -21.64
C ILE A 297 5.18 1.34 -22.17
N TYR A 298 6.50 1.18 -22.23
CA TYR A 298 7.13 -0.07 -22.69
C TYR A 298 6.77 -1.25 -21.78
N ASN A 299 6.80 -1.08 -20.45
CA ASN A 299 6.44 -2.13 -19.51
C ASN A 299 4.94 -2.46 -19.53
N SER A 300 4.07 -1.45 -19.64
CA SER A 300 2.62 -1.65 -19.78
C SER A 300 2.29 -2.35 -21.10
N VAL A 301 2.92 -1.94 -22.20
CA VAL A 301 2.74 -2.54 -23.53
C VAL A 301 3.24 -3.99 -23.54
N THR A 302 4.43 -4.26 -22.99
CA THR A 302 4.99 -5.62 -22.95
C THR A 302 4.17 -6.56 -22.06
N SER A 303 3.62 -6.08 -20.93
CA SER A 303 2.69 -6.86 -20.10
C SER A 303 1.44 -7.24 -20.87
N VAL A 304 0.78 -6.28 -21.53
CA VAL A 304 -0.44 -6.52 -22.32
C VAL A 304 -0.18 -7.45 -23.51
N LEU A 305 0.99 -7.36 -24.14
CA LEU A 305 1.36 -8.24 -25.24
C LEU A 305 1.62 -9.69 -24.76
N ARG A 306 2.17 -9.87 -23.56
CA ARG A 306 2.40 -11.20 -22.96
C ARG A 306 1.10 -11.86 -22.50
N ASP A 307 0.18 -11.10 -21.89
CA ASP A 307 -1.15 -11.59 -21.48
C ASP A 307 -2.00 -12.05 -22.67
N ARG A 308 -1.71 -11.50 -23.86
CA ARG A 308 -2.37 -11.87 -25.13
C ARG A 308 -1.59 -12.90 -25.96
N GLY A 309 -0.48 -13.44 -25.45
CA GLY A 309 0.34 -14.45 -26.13
C GLY A 309 1.00 -13.95 -27.42
N ILE A 310 1.23 -12.64 -27.55
CA ILE A 310 1.78 -12.01 -28.76
C ILE A 310 3.32 -12.00 -28.75
N ILE A 311 3.92 -11.94 -27.55
CA ILE A 311 5.36 -12.07 -27.28
C ILE A 311 5.59 -12.93 -26.04
#